data_AF-A0A7C6GA97-F1
#
_entry.id   AF-A0A7C6GA97-F1
#
_cell.length_a   1.000
_cell.length_b   1.000
_cell.length_c   1.000
_cell.angle_alpha   90.00
_cell.angle_beta   90.00
_cell.angle_gamma   90.00
#
_symmetry.space_group_name_H-M   'P 1'
#
loop_
_entity.id
_entity.type
_entity.pdbx_description
1 polymer ?
#
loop_
_entity_poly.entity_id
_entity_poly.type
_entity_poly.pdbx_seq_one_letter_code
_entity_poly.pdbx_strand_id
1 'polypeptide(L)'
;MNELQAEAGKKRYPLEQGIIHSTSEAMGVEMNVVTYFDKWGEWEAIETTVPMEIMGEDYSSHMLEIIKGDDHWKIDLDKKSGEHFTRTRAINPMGVDVETLTDELLGKMNLEELGEVEHLGYKCQKMRMKSDKGTHVDYVMWGNVMMQMEGEAMGIATTSWVTSIEEVAPPREKFEIPGDVQFTEV
;
A
#
# COMPACT_ATOMS: atom_id res chain seq x y z
N MET A 1 -0.32 -12.39 -19.03
CA MET A 1 -0.80 -11.51 -17.95
C MET A 1 0.25 -10.42 -17.77
N ASN A 2 0.24 -9.38 -18.62
CA ASN A 2 1.24 -8.30 -18.59
C ASN A 2 0.58 -6.92 -18.80
N GLU A 3 -0.75 -6.84 -18.75
CA GLU A 3 -1.52 -5.65 -19.17
C GLU A 3 -2.10 -4.84 -17.99
N LEU A 4 -1.72 -5.17 -16.75
CA LEU A 4 -2.14 -4.45 -15.54
C LEU A 4 -0.97 -3.70 -14.88
N GLN A 5 0.08 -3.39 -15.66
CA GLN A 5 1.16 -2.54 -15.18
C GLN A 5 0.75 -1.08 -15.30
N ALA A 6 0.94 -0.31 -14.22
CA ALA A 6 0.74 1.13 -14.28
C ALA A 6 1.66 1.74 -15.34
N GLU A 7 1.12 2.56 -16.22
CA GLU A 7 1.92 3.33 -17.17
C GLU A 7 2.83 4.31 -16.40
N ALA A 8 4.10 4.39 -16.82
CA ALA A 8 5.05 5.35 -16.27
C ALA A 8 4.46 6.78 -16.38
N GLY A 9 4.40 7.49 -15.25
CA GLY A 9 3.89 8.87 -15.17
C GLY A 9 2.48 9.04 -14.59
N LYS A 10 1.78 7.96 -14.21
CA LYS A 10 0.50 8.08 -13.49
C LYS A 10 0.71 8.37 -12.00
N LYS A 11 -0.10 9.30 -11.48
CA LYS A 11 -0.08 9.74 -10.08
C LYS A 11 -0.65 8.64 -9.18
N ARG A 12 0.12 8.24 -8.16
CA ARG A 12 -0.34 7.27 -7.15
C ARG A 12 -1.17 7.93 -6.06
N TYR A 13 -0.82 9.16 -5.72
CA TYR A 13 -1.54 9.95 -4.71
C TYR A 13 -2.25 11.14 -5.38
N PRO A 14 -3.49 11.46 -4.94
CA PRO A 14 -4.17 12.69 -5.34
C PRO A 14 -3.39 13.95 -4.92
N LEU A 15 -2.61 13.85 -3.83
CA LEU A 15 -1.74 14.90 -3.32
C LEU A 15 -0.32 14.76 -3.88
N GLU A 16 0.40 15.87 -3.97
CA GLU A 16 1.80 15.86 -4.42
C GLU A 16 2.73 15.23 -3.38
N GLN A 17 2.51 15.51 -2.10
CA GLN A 17 3.31 15.02 -0.99
C GLN A 17 2.45 14.86 0.26
N GLY A 18 2.86 13.99 1.18
CA GLY A 18 2.15 13.80 2.42
C GLY A 18 2.58 12.59 3.23
N ILE A 19 1.86 12.39 4.33
CA ILE A 19 2.01 11.26 5.24
C ILE A 19 0.65 10.60 5.42
N ILE A 20 0.58 9.28 5.26
CA ILE A 20 -0.61 8.47 5.47
C ILE A 20 -0.33 7.52 6.62
N HIS A 21 -1.16 7.58 7.66
CA HIS A 21 -1.15 6.60 8.74
C HIS A 21 -2.27 5.60 8.49
N SER A 22 -1.92 4.32 8.60
CA SER A 22 -2.85 3.23 8.42
C SER A 22 -2.63 2.16 9.47
N THR A 23 -3.70 1.43 9.75
CA THR A 23 -3.65 0.19 10.51
C THR A 23 -4.03 -0.94 9.56
N SER A 24 -3.41 -2.10 9.74
CA SER A 24 -3.83 -3.34 9.09
C SER A 24 -3.91 -4.44 10.13
N GLU A 25 -4.85 -5.35 9.97
CA GLU A 25 -4.97 -6.56 10.78
C GLU A 25 -4.93 -7.77 9.87
N ALA A 26 -4.07 -8.73 10.19
CA ALA A 26 -4.02 -10.02 9.53
C ALA A 26 -3.80 -11.11 10.57
N MET A 27 -4.61 -12.19 10.51
CA MET A 27 -4.53 -13.30 11.47
C MET A 27 -4.64 -12.88 12.96
N GLY A 28 -5.38 -11.80 13.25
CA GLY A 28 -5.53 -11.26 14.60
C GLY A 28 -4.34 -10.45 15.11
N VAL A 29 -3.36 -10.15 14.25
CA VAL A 29 -2.22 -9.28 14.56
C VAL A 29 -2.45 -7.93 13.90
N GLU A 30 -2.53 -6.89 14.72
CA GLU A 30 -2.57 -5.51 14.27
C GLU A 30 -1.15 -5.02 13.94
N MET A 31 -0.99 -4.37 12.80
CA MET A 31 0.25 -3.76 12.34
C MET A 31 0.01 -2.28 12.02
N ASN A 32 1.00 -1.46 12.36
CA ASN A 32 1.00 -0.03 12.09
C ASN A 32 1.79 0.24 10.81
N VAL A 33 1.21 1.01 9.90
CA VAL A 33 1.84 1.38 8.63
C VAL A 33 1.86 2.89 8.51
N VAL A 34 3.03 3.46 8.23
CA VAL A 34 3.19 4.88 7.91
C VAL A 34 3.81 5.01 6.54
N THR A 35 3.08 5.65 5.63
CA THR A 35 3.53 5.90 4.26
C THR A 35 3.87 7.37 4.10
N TYR A 36 5.12 7.66 3.81
CA TYR A 36 5.61 8.97 3.41
C TYR A 36 5.70 8.99 1.88
N PHE A 37 5.19 10.03 1.24
CA PHE A 37 5.29 10.15 -0.22
C PHE A 37 5.60 11.59 -0.66
N ASP A 38 6.28 11.70 -1.79
CA ASP A 38 6.58 12.96 -2.48
C ASP A 38 6.42 12.73 -4.00
N LYS A 39 6.27 13.82 -4.76
CA LYS A 39 6.10 13.82 -6.23
C LYS A 39 4.99 12.86 -6.69
N TRP A 40 3.81 12.95 -6.08
CA TRP A 40 2.65 12.09 -6.35
C TRP A 40 2.94 10.58 -6.22
N GLY A 41 3.94 10.21 -5.41
CA GLY A 41 4.36 8.83 -5.16
C GLY A 41 5.48 8.35 -6.07
N GLU A 42 6.18 9.24 -6.79
CA GLU A 42 7.47 8.89 -7.38
C GLU A 42 8.48 8.48 -6.32
N TRP A 43 8.46 9.15 -5.17
CA TRP A 43 9.23 8.78 -4.00
C TRP A 43 8.28 8.34 -2.90
N GLU A 44 8.53 7.17 -2.34
CA GLU A 44 7.72 6.60 -1.27
C GLU A 44 8.62 5.91 -0.26
N ALA A 45 8.26 6.02 1.01
CA ALA A 45 8.82 5.25 2.10
C ALA A 45 7.66 4.69 2.93
N ILE A 46 7.62 3.38 3.12
CA ILE A 46 6.60 2.70 3.90
C ILE A 46 7.29 2.06 5.11
N GLU A 47 6.97 2.55 6.30
CA GLU A 47 7.40 1.95 7.56
C GLU A 47 6.27 1.06 8.08
N THR A 48 6.58 -0.22 8.33
CA THR A 48 5.64 -1.18 8.91
C THR A 48 6.19 -1.68 10.23
N THR A 49 5.41 -1.52 11.29
CA THR A 49 5.71 -2.04 12.62
C THR A 49 4.68 -3.10 12.99
N VAL A 50 5.16 -4.31 13.23
CA VAL A 50 4.34 -5.41 13.75
C VAL A 50 4.71 -5.60 15.22
N PRO A 51 3.90 -5.12 16.19
CA PRO A 51 4.11 -5.42 17.59
C PRO A 51 3.74 -6.89 17.85
N MET A 52 4.70 -7.70 18.32
CA MET A 52 4.43 -9.09 18.70
C MET A 52 5.19 -9.46 19.97
N GLU A 53 4.46 -9.88 21.01
CA GLU A 53 5.03 -10.40 22.24
C GLU A 53 4.55 -11.84 22.45
N ILE A 54 5.47 -12.78 22.63
CA ILE A 54 5.17 -14.20 22.89
C ILE A 54 5.87 -14.60 24.17
N MET A 55 5.10 -15.05 25.16
CA MET A 55 5.62 -15.52 26.46
C MET A 55 6.54 -14.51 27.18
N GLY A 56 6.33 -13.20 26.96
CA GLY A 56 7.14 -12.12 27.55
C GLY A 56 8.44 -11.81 26.79
N GLU A 57 8.67 -12.44 25.63
CA GLU A 57 9.75 -12.10 24.70
C GLU A 57 9.19 -11.23 23.56
N ASP A 58 9.94 -10.20 23.19
CA ASP A 58 9.63 -9.28 22.10
C ASP A 58 10.07 -9.87 20.76
N TYR A 59 9.11 -10.10 19.88
CA TYR A 59 9.27 -10.55 18.50
C TYR A 59 8.75 -9.52 17.50
N SER A 60 8.68 -8.25 17.92
CA SER A 60 8.29 -7.17 17.02
C SER A 60 9.22 -7.10 15.81
N SER A 61 8.67 -6.61 14.69
CA SER A 61 9.44 -6.41 13.47
C SER A 61 9.19 -5.03 12.89
N HIS A 62 10.29 -4.38 12.50
CA HIS A 62 10.31 -3.07 11.89
C HIS A 62 10.86 -3.16 10.46
N MET A 63 9.95 -3.00 9.49
CA MET A 63 10.27 -3.07 8.07
C MET A 63 10.19 -1.67 7.45
N LEU A 64 11.12 -1.39 6.53
CA LEU A 64 11.12 -0.19 5.71
C LEU A 64 11.16 -0.59 4.23
N GLU A 65 10.20 -0.12 3.45
CA GLU A 65 10.27 -0.15 2.00
C GLU A 65 10.51 1.26 1.47
N ILE A 66 11.57 1.46 0.69
CA ILE A 66 11.84 2.71 -0.04
C ILE A 66 11.61 2.45 -1.52
N ILE A 67 10.88 3.34 -2.19
CA ILE A 67 10.59 3.26 -3.62
C ILE A 67 10.97 4.58 -4.26
N LYS A 68 11.77 4.53 -5.33
CA LYS A 68 12.12 5.68 -6.17
C LYS A 68 11.95 5.33 -7.64
N GLY A 69 10.81 5.70 -8.21
CA GLY A 69 10.44 5.25 -9.54
C GLY A 69 10.22 3.74 -9.56
N ASP A 70 11.07 3.03 -10.31
CA ASP A 70 11.03 1.56 -10.45
C ASP A 70 12.04 0.85 -9.54
N ASP A 71 12.87 1.57 -8.80
CA ASP A 71 13.81 0.98 -7.84
C ASP A 71 13.15 0.82 -6.47
N HIS A 72 13.26 -0.38 -5.91
CA HIS A 72 12.68 -0.77 -4.63
C HIS A 72 13.75 -1.31 -3.69
N TRP A 73 13.74 -0.85 -2.44
CA TRP A 73 14.53 -1.39 -1.34
C TRP A 73 13.60 -1.87 -0.25
N LYS A 74 13.64 -3.17 0.08
CA LYS A 74 12.93 -3.74 1.22
C LYS A 74 13.91 -4.07 2.31
N ILE A 75 13.73 -3.50 3.49
CA ILE A 75 14.73 -3.48 4.55
C ILE A 75 14.09 -3.99 5.84
N ASP A 76 14.73 -4.97 6.45
CA ASP A 76 14.52 -5.35 7.84
C ASP A 76 15.44 -4.46 8.70
N LEU A 77 14.86 -3.48 9.41
CA LEU A 77 15.61 -2.50 10.18
C LEU A 77 16.26 -3.11 11.43
N ASP A 78 15.72 -4.23 11.93
CA ASP A 78 16.23 -4.92 13.11
C ASP A 78 17.43 -5.78 12.73
N LYS A 79 17.34 -6.50 11.61
CA LYS A 79 18.44 -7.35 11.09
C LYS A 79 19.49 -6.60 10.29
N LYS A 80 19.21 -5.35 9.91
CA LYS A 80 20.09 -4.54 9.04
C LYS A 80 20.42 -5.24 7.72
N SER A 81 19.41 -5.88 7.14
CA SER A 81 19.52 -6.59 5.87
C SER A 81 18.33 -6.27 4.99
N GLY A 82 18.52 -6.33 3.68
CA GLY A 82 17.44 -6.06 2.75
C GLY A 82 17.65 -6.64 1.36
N GLU A 83 16.65 -6.42 0.54
CA GLU A 83 16.63 -6.76 -0.88
C GLU A 83 16.50 -5.47 -1.70
N HIS A 84 17.24 -5.40 -2.79
CA HIS A 84 17.08 -4.39 -3.81
C HIS A 84 16.64 -5.07 -5.11
N PHE A 85 15.62 -4.52 -5.75
CA PHE A 85 15.12 -5.01 -7.02
C PHE A 85 14.48 -3.88 -7.82
N THR A 86 14.45 -4.05 -9.14
CA THR A 86 13.75 -3.12 -10.04
C THR A 86 12.41 -3.72 -10.44
N ARG A 87 11.33 -2.97 -10.24
CA ARG A 87 9.98 -3.35 -10.65
C ARG A 87 9.17 -2.11 -10.97
N THR A 88 8.38 -2.16 -12.05
CA THR A 88 7.41 -1.11 -12.32
C THR A 88 6.46 -0.93 -11.14
N ARG A 89 6.43 0.30 -10.61
CA ARG A 89 5.58 0.64 -9.46
C ARG A 89 4.11 0.39 -9.77
N ALA A 90 3.39 -0.26 -8.85
CA ALA A 90 1.94 -0.36 -8.94
C ALA A 90 1.28 0.98 -8.55
N ILE A 91 0.21 1.36 -9.26
CA ILE A 91 -0.53 2.59 -8.93
C ILE A 91 -1.36 2.46 -7.65
N ASN A 92 -1.76 1.24 -7.28
CA ASN A 92 -2.40 0.85 -6.03
C ASN A 92 -2.39 -0.69 -5.91
N PRO A 93 -2.87 -1.29 -4.80
CA PRO A 93 -2.88 -2.75 -4.63
C PRO A 93 -3.68 -3.53 -5.69
N MET A 94 -4.66 -2.88 -6.36
CA MET A 94 -5.44 -3.49 -7.43
C MET A 94 -4.71 -3.46 -8.78
N GLY A 95 -3.63 -2.68 -8.90
CA GLY A 95 -2.85 -2.55 -10.13
C GLY A 95 -3.56 -1.77 -11.26
N VAL A 96 -4.70 -1.14 -10.97
CA VAL A 96 -5.47 -0.37 -11.96
C VAL A 96 -5.72 1.04 -11.49
N ASP A 97 -5.70 1.98 -12.42
CA ASP A 97 -5.97 3.38 -12.14
C ASP A 97 -7.47 3.61 -11.94
N VAL A 98 -7.88 3.80 -10.68
CA VAL A 98 -9.27 3.94 -10.27
C VAL A 98 -9.93 5.15 -10.94
N GLU A 99 -9.16 6.21 -11.20
CA GLU A 99 -9.66 7.44 -11.82
C GLU A 99 -9.99 7.27 -13.32
N THR A 100 -9.53 6.18 -13.94
CA THR A 100 -9.72 5.90 -15.37
C THR A 100 -10.35 4.53 -15.63
N LEU A 101 -11.03 3.96 -14.63
CA LEU A 101 -11.72 2.68 -14.76
C LEU A 101 -12.78 2.73 -15.86
N THR A 102 -12.77 1.70 -16.70
CA THR A 102 -13.77 1.48 -17.74
C THR A 102 -14.58 0.23 -17.41
N ASP A 103 -15.81 0.14 -17.92
CA ASP A 103 -16.67 -1.05 -17.77
C ASP A 103 -15.97 -2.35 -18.23
N GLU A 104 -15.12 -2.25 -19.26
CA GLU A 104 -14.33 -3.37 -19.75
C GLU A 104 -13.31 -3.86 -18.70
N LEU A 105 -12.59 -2.94 -18.06
CA LEU A 105 -11.61 -3.26 -17.02
C LEU A 105 -12.29 -3.80 -15.76
N LEU A 106 -13.44 -3.23 -15.37
CA LEU A 106 -14.25 -3.73 -14.26
C LEU A 106 -14.65 -5.19 -14.49
N GLY A 107 -15.15 -5.50 -15.70
CA GLY A 107 -15.54 -6.85 -16.09
C GLY A 107 -14.35 -7.83 -16.09
N LYS A 108 -13.19 -7.43 -16.60
CA LYS A 108 -11.97 -8.27 -16.61
C LYS A 108 -11.46 -8.61 -15.21
N MET A 109 -11.70 -7.73 -14.23
CA MET A 109 -11.22 -7.89 -12.86
C MET A 109 -12.28 -8.41 -11.90
N ASN A 110 -13.47 -8.76 -12.39
CA ASN A 110 -14.63 -9.09 -11.55
C ASN A 110 -14.89 -8.03 -10.45
N LEU A 111 -14.71 -6.75 -10.81
CA LEU A 111 -14.97 -5.62 -9.93
C LEU A 111 -16.40 -5.13 -10.11
N GLU A 112 -17.05 -4.89 -8.99
CA GLU A 112 -18.38 -4.30 -8.88
C GLU A 112 -18.25 -2.95 -8.16
N GLU A 113 -18.79 -1.89 -8.76
CA GLU A 113 -18.92 -0.60 -8.10
C GLU A 113 -20.13 -0.61 -7.16
N LEU A 114 -19.91 -0.22 -5.90
CA LEU A 114 -20.94 -0.17 -4.86
C LEU A 114 -21.42 1.25 -4.55
N GLY A 115 -20.83 2.25 -5.22
CA GLY A 115 -21.17 3.67 -5.09
C GLY A 115 -20.18 4.48 -4.25
N GLU A 116 -20.52 5.73 -4.00
CA GLU A 116 -19.68 6.66 -3.24
C GLU A 116 -19.92 6.56 -1.72
N VAL A 117 -18.85 6.71 -0.95
CA VAL A 117 -18.87 6.82 0.52
C VAL A 117 -17.95 7.95 0.99
N GLU A 118 -18.15 8.44 2.21
CA GLU A 118 -17.24 9.41 2.82
C GLU A 118 -16.36 8.70 3.86
N HIS A 119 -15.04 8.91 3.81
CA HIS A 119 -14.09 8.39 4.80
C HIS A 119 -13.06 9.46 5.13
N LEU A 120 -12.91 9.78 6.43
CA LEU A 120 -12.05 10.88 6.91
C LEU A 120 -12.31 12.24 6.21
N GLY A 121 -13.55 12.49 5.77
CA GLY A 121 -13.93 13.71 5.05
C GLY A 121 -13.60 13.71 3.55
N TYR A 122 -13.03 12.62 3.02
CA TYR A 122 -12.79 12.44 1.59
C TYR A 122 -13.93 11.66 0.94
N LYS A 123 -14.30 12.06 -0.29
CA LYS A 123 -15.21 11.30 -1.13
C LYS A 123 -14.46 10.13 -1.76
N CYS A 124 -14.92 8.92 -1.49
CA CYS A 124 -14.29 7.68 -1.90
C CYS A 124 -15.25 6.85 -2.76
N GLN A 125 -14.70 6.08 -3.70
CA GLN A 125 -15.43 5.06 -4.42
C GLN A 125 -15.36 3.74 -3.64
N LYS A 126 -16.50 3.14 -3.32
CA LYS A 126 -16.57 1.79 -2.76
C LYS A 126 -16.71 0.77 -3.89
N MET A 127 -15.86 -0.25 -3.86
CA MET A 127 -15.81 -1.30 -4.87
C MET A 127 -15.70 -2.67 -4.20
N ARG A 128 -16.12 -3.72 -4.91
CA ARG A 128 -15.99 -5.12 -4.49
C ARG A 128 -15.37 -5.94 -5.59
N MET A 129 -14.26 -6.60 -5.29
CA MET A 129 -13.65 -7.60 -6.17
C MET A 129 -14.17 -8.98 -5.78
N LYS A 130 -14.72 -9.73 -6.74
CA LYS A 130 -15.16 -11.11 -6.53
C LYS A 130 -14.12 -12.08 -7.12
N SER A 131 -13.69 -13.04 -6.32
CA SER A 131 -12.87 -14.14 -6.83
C SER A 131 -13.75 -15.25 -7.41
N ASP A 132 -13.20 -16.03 -8.32
CA ASP A 132 -13.88 -17.21 -8.89
C ASP A 132 -14.20 -18.28 -7.84
N LYS A 133 -13.59 -18.21 -6.65
CA LYS A 133 -13.81 -19.12 -5.52
C LYS A 133 -14.91 -18.64 -4.57
N GLY A 134 -15.60 -17.55 -4.88
CA GLY A 134 -16.70 -17.00 -4.09
C GLY A 134 -16.26 -16.15 -2.89
N THR A 135 -14.95 -15.94 -2.70
CA THR A 135 -14.44 -14.93 -1.76
C THR A 135 -14.55 -13.54 -2.39
N HIS A 136 -14.65 -12.51 -1.56
CA HIS A 136 -14.68 -11.13 -2.02
C HIS A 136 -13.77 -10.25 -1.17
N VAL A 137 -13.31 -9.17 -1.77
CA VAL A 137 -12.57 -8.11 -1.09
C VAL A 137 -13.26 -6.79 -1.41
N ASP A 138 -13.64 -6.06 -0.37
CA ASP A 138 -14.17 -4.72 -0.46
C ASP A 138 -13.03 -3.71 -0.37
N TYR A 139 -13.09 -2.70 -1.23
CA TYR A 139 -12.14 -1.59 -1.27
C TYR A 139 -12.91 -0.27 -1.14
N VAL A 140 -12.33 0.66 -0.41
CA VAL A 140 -12.74 2.07 -0.39
C VAL A 140 -11.56 2.89 -0.89
N MET A 141 -11.72 3.53 -2.05
CA MET A 141 -10.64 4.19 -2.77
C MET A 141 -10.87 5.70 -2.83
N TRP A 142 -9.89 6.50 -2.41
CA TRP A 142 -9.83 7.94 -2.65
C TRP A 142 -8.83 8.22 -3.77
N GLY A 143 -9.33 8.41 -4.99
CA GLY A 143 -8.50 8.31 -6.19
C GLY A 143 -7.79 6.95 -6.20
N ASN A 144 -6.46 6.96 -6.25
CA ASN A 144 -5.65 5.73 -6.19
C ASN A 144 -5.20 5.34 -4.76
N VAL A 145 -5.64 6.07 -3.71
CA VAL A 145 -5.34 5.71 -2.31
C VAL A 145 -6.37 4.72 -1.78
N MET A 146 -5.90 3.57 -1.31
CA MET A 146 -6.74 2.59 -0.61
C MET A 146 -6.99 3.07 0.83
N MET A 147 -8.17 3.66 1.05
CA MET A 147 -8.60 4.17 2.35
C MET A 147 -9.04 3.05 3.28
N GLN A 148 -9.63 2.00 2.72
CA GLN A 148 -10.01 0.79 3.46
C GLN A 148 -9.99 -0.42 2.55
N MET A 149 -9.63 -1.57 3.12
CA MET A 149 -9.79 -2.89 2.53
C MET A 149 -10.31 -3.87 3.57
N GLU A 150 -11.27 -4.71 3.18
CA GLU A 150 -11.79 -5.80 4.01
C GLU A 150 -12.06 -7.02 3.13
N GLY A 151 -11.47 -8.16 3.50
CA GLY A 151 -11.76 -9.41 2.81
C GLY A 151 -10.71 -10.48 3.07
N GLU A 152 -10.56 -11.38 2.11
CA GLU A 152 -9.59 -12.47 2.16
C GLU A 152 -8.53 -12.29 1.07
N ALA A 153 -7.28 -12.07 1.48
CA ALA A 153 -6.12 -12.06 0.60
C ALA A 153 -5.36 -13.38 0.77
N MET A 154 -5.18 -14.15 -0.31
CA MET A 154 -4.39 -15.39 -0.30
C MET A 154 -4.81 -16.45 0.75
N GLY A 155 -6.09 -16.51 1.15
CA GLY A 155 -6.54 -17.42 2.21
C GLY A 155 -6.60 -16.79 3.61
N ILE A 156 -6.16 -15.54 3.76
CA ILE A 156 -6.02 -14.85 5.05
C ILE A 156 -6.99 -13.69 5.11
N ALA A 157 -7.88 -13.73 6.12
CA ALA A 157 -8.72 -12.60 6.46
C ALA A 157 -7.83 -11.41 6.82
N THR A 158 -7.97 -10.33 6.05
CA THR A 158 -7.17 -9.11 6.17
C THR A 158 -8.10 -7.92 6.16
N THR A 159 -7.85 -7.00 7.08
CA THR A 159 -8.47 -5.68 7.05
C THR A 159 -7.39 -4.61 7.10
N SER A 160 -7.60 -3.50 6.43
CA SER A 160 -6.72 -2.34 6.51
C SER A 160 -7.54 -1.08 6.38
N TRP A 161 -7.18 -0.04 7.13
CA TRP A 161 -7.84 1.25 7.07
C TRP A 161 -6.85 2.37 7.35
N VAL A 162 -6.99 3.46 6.59
CA VAL A 162 -6.31 4.72 6.85
C VAL A 162 -6.94 5.36 8.07
N THR A 163 -6.09 5.80 9.00
CA THR A 163 -6.46 6.47 10.25
C THR A 163 -6.24 7.98 10.18
N SER A 164 -5.27 8.45 9.40
CA SER A 164 -5.07 9.88 9.11
C SER A 164 -4.30 10.12 7.82
N ILE A 165 -4.47 11.33 7.25
CA ILE A 165 -3.72 11.83 6.10
C ILE A 165 -3.28 13.25 6.40
N GLU A 166 -2.00 13.55 6.15
CA GLU A 166 -1.41 14.86 6.35
C GLU A 166 -0.79 15.37 5.04
N GLU A 167 -1.29 16.49 4.51
CA GLU A 167 -0.70 17.16 3.34
C GLU A 167 0.45 18.06 3.79
N VAL A 168 1.57 17.43 4.11
CA VAL A 168 2.81 18.09 4.57
C VAL A 168 4.01 17.52 3.83
N ALA A 169 5.09 18.31 3.74
CA ALA A 169 6.34 17.81 3.20
C ALA A 169 6.97 16.79 4.16
N PRO A 170 7.19 15.52 3.75
CA PRO A 170 7.82 14.54 4.62
C PRO A 170 9.30 14.89 4.88
N PRO A 171 9.87 14.44 6.01
CA PRO A 171 11.29 14.57 6.26
C PRO A 171 12.10 13.88 5.14
N ARG A 172 13.12 14.55 4.61
CA ARG A 172 13.87 14.07 3.43
C ARG A 172 14.62 12.78 3.71
N GLU A 173 15.10 12.62 4.93
CA GLU A 173 15.79 11.44 5.44
C GLU A 173 14.95 10.16 5.37
N LYS A 174 13.61 10.26 5.34
CA LYS A 174 12.73 9.09 5.19
C LYS A 174 12.88 8.38 3.85
N PHE A 175 13.35 9.10 2.83
CA PHE A 175 13.60 8.54 1.50
C PHE A 175 15.06 8.13 1.28
N GLU A 176 15.91 8.20 2.30
CA GLU A 176 17.33 7.83 2.21
C GLU A 176 17.52 6.37 2.61
N ILE A 177 18.32 5.65 1.81
CA ILE A 177 18.65 4.25 2.11
C ILE A 177 19.64 4.26 3.29
N PRO A 178 19.35 3.56 4.40
CA PRO A 178 20.27 3.48 5.53
C PRO A 178 21.61 2.87 5.12
N GLY A 179 22.71 3.55 5.47
CA GLY A 179 24.06 3.15 5.05
C GLY A 179 24.62 1.91 5.77
N ASP A 180 23.96 1.44 6.82
CA ASP A 180 24.34 0.29 7.65
C ASP A 180 23.66 -1.04 7.23
N VAL A 181 22.91 -1.04 6.12
CA VAL A 181 22.15 -2.20 5.65
C VAL A 181 22.91 -2.99 4.57
N GLN A 182 22.91 -4.31 4.69
CA GLN A 182 23.43 -5.21 3.65
C GLN A 182 22.33 -5.60 2.67
N PHE A 183 22.54 -5.34 1.38
CA PHE A 183 21.56 -5.65 0.33
C PHE A 183 21.94 -6.88 -0.48
N THR A 184 20.93 -7.68 -0.81
CA THR A 184 20.99 -8.68 -1.87
C THR A 184 20.22 -8.18 -3.10
N GLU A 185 20.81 -8.30 -4.28
CA GLU A 185 20.14 -7.99 -5.55
C GLU A 185 19.27 -9.19 -5.97
N VAL A 186 18.02 -8.94 -6.35
CA VAL A 186 17.03 -9.97 -6.71
C VAL A 186 16.43 -9.72 -8.09
#